data_AF-L9XZ28-F1
#
_entry.id   AF-L9XZ28-F1
#
_cell.length_a   1.000
_cell.length_b   1.000
_cell.length_c   1.000
_cell.angle_alpha   90.00
_cell.angle_beta   90.00
_cell.angle_gamma   90.00
#
_symmetry.space_group_name_H-M   'P 1'
#
loop_
_entity.id
_entity.type
_entity.pdbx_description
1 polymer ?
#
loop_
_entity_poly.entity_id
_entity_poly.type
_entity_poly.pdbx_seq_one_letter_code
_entity_poly.pdbx_strand_id
1 'polypeptide(L)' 'MRAPDLFDRGDRPFDRRSLMSHTLEISDDLKDRLDSHCDEGQSPEELIEELVSIYETEGTFMQEGYSE' A
#
# COMPACT_ATOMS: atom_id res chain seq x y z
N MET A 1 -42.99 25.94 1.37
CA MET A 1 -42.54 24.63 1.89
C MET A 1 -41.26 24.29 1.15
N ARG A 2 -40.11 24.33 1.81
CA ARG A 2 -38.78 24.14 1.21
C ARG A 2 -38.21 22.84 1.78
N ALA A 3 -38.08 21.83 0.93
CA ALA A 3 -37.41 20.58 1.27
C ALA A 3 -35.90 20.85 1.50
N PRO A 4 -35.27 20.28 2.54
CA PRO A 4 -33.83 20.29 2.69
C PRO A 4 -33.27 18.89 2.39
N ASP A 5 -33.01 18.59 1.12
CA ASP A 5 -32.25 17.41 0.73
C ASP A 5 -31.01 17.86 -0.04
N LEU A 6 -30.09 18.49 0.70
CA LEU A 6 -28.77 18.89 0.21
C LEU A 6 -27.70 18.20 1.04
N PHE A 7 -27.81 16.88 1.19
CA PHE A 7 -26.66 16.03 1.45
C PHE A 7 -26.17 15.49 0.10
N ASP A 8 -25.54 16.40 -0.65
CA ASP A 8 -24.63 16.05 -1.73
C ASP A 8 -23.37 15.43 -1.07
N ARG A 9 -23.45 14.14 -0.71
CA ARG A 9 -22.22 13.35 -0.51
C ARG A 9 -21.94 12.69 -1.85
N GLY A 10 -21.15 13.40 -2.64
CA GLY A 10 -20.66 12.97 -3.94
C GLY A 10 -20.32 11.50 -3.96
N ASP A 11 -21.11 10.78 -4.72
CA ASP A 11 -20.71 9.58 -5.45
C ASP A 11 -19.39 9.94 -6.16
N ARG A 12 -18.25 9.59 -5.54
CA ARG A 12 -16.96 9.72 -6.22
C ARG A 12 -16.97 8.65 -7.30
N PRO A 13 -16.94 9.03 -8.59
CA PRO A 13 -16.83 8.04 -9.64
C PRO A 13 -15.43 7.44 -9.51
N PHE A 14 -15.34 6.28 -8.85
CA PHE A 14 -14.13 5.47 -8.91
C PHE A 14 -13.82 5.24 -10.38
N ASP A 15 -12.66 5.74 -10.78
CA ASP A 15 -12.22 5.88 -12.15
C ASP A 15 -12.39 4.57 -12.92
N ARG A 16 -13.21 4.61 -13.98
CA ARG A 16 -13.66 3.43 -14.73
C ARG A 16 -12.58 2.83 -15.64
N ARG A 17 -11.29 3.16 -15.40
CA ARG A 17 -10.12 2.69 -16.19
C ARG A 17 -8.82 2.57 -15.39
N SER A 18 -8.82 2.19 -14.11
CA SER A 18 -7.56 1.92 -13.39
C SER A 18 -7.25 0.43 -13.27
N LEU A 19 -6.13 0.02 -13.86
CA LEU A 19 -5.54 -1.32 -13.80
C LEU A 19 -5.14 -1.69 -12.36
N MET A 20 -5.72 -2.75 -11.81
CA MET A 20 -5.25 -3.58 -10.67
C MET A 20 -4.57 -2.88 -9.47
N SER A 21 -5.04 -1.73 -9.00
CA SER A 21 -4.59 -1.20 -7.70
C SER A 21 -5.26 -1.96 -6.56
N HIS A 22 -4.51 -2.78 -5.82
CA HIS A 22 -5.00 -3.51 -4.64
C HIS A 22 -4.92 -2.63 -3.39
N THR A 23 -5.98 -2.58 -2.58
CA THR A 23 -5.98 -1.86 -1.30
C THR A 23 -5.52 -2.78 -0.19
N LEU A 24 -4.42 -2.42 0.49
CA LEU A 24 -3.89 -3.12 1.66
C LEU A 24 -4.33 -2.37 2.94
N GLU A 25 -5.08 -3.03 3.82
CA GLU A 25 -5.39 -2.49 5.14
C GLU A 25 -4.30 -2.87 6.15
N ILE A 26 -3.68 -1.87 6.76
CA ILE A 26 -2.61 -2.03 7.75
C ILE A 26 -2.93 -1.27 9.03
N SER A 27 -2.34 -1.71 10.14
CA SER A 27 -2.44 -0.98 11.41
C SER A 27 -1.72 0.36 11.34
N ASP A 28 -2.18 1.32 12.13
CA ASP A 28 -1.60 2.67 12.20
C ASP A 28 -0.11 2.63 12.60
N ASP A 29 0.27 1.73 13.52
CA ASP A 29 1.67 1.46 13.88
C ASP A 29 2.52 1.03 12.68
N LEU A 30 2.01 0.13 11.84
CA LEU A 30 2.74 -0.33 10.66
C LEU A 30 2.86 0.80 9.63
N LYS A 31 1.81 1.61 9.48
CA LYS A 31 1.83 2.79 8.62
C LYS A 31 2.88 3.80 9.09
N ASP A 32 2.95 4.09 10.38
CA ASP A 32 3.93 5.02 10.97
C ASP A 32 5.37 4.53 10.76
N ARG A 33 5.59 3.22 10.93
CA ARG A 33 6.87 2.59 10.62
C ARG A 33 7.24 2.70 9.15
N LEU A 34 6.30 2.45 8.23
CA LEU A 34 6.54 2.61 6.80
C LEU A 34 6.91 4.07 6.47
N ASP A 35 6.18 5.04 7.02
CA ASP A 35 6.44 6.48 6.84
C ASP A 35 7.84 6.86 7.35
N SER A 36 8.23 6.36 8.52
CA SER A 36 9.57 6.56 9.09
C SER A 36 10.70 5.92 8.28
N HIS A 37 10.41 4.90 7.47
CA HIS A 37 11.37 4.20 6.62
C HIS A 37 11.33 4.67 5.15
N CYS A 38 10.36 5.51 4.77
CA CYS A 38 10.32 6.11 3.45
C CYS A 38 11.39 7.21 3.34
N ASP A 39 12.17 7.17 2.28
CA ASP A 39 13.11 8.25 1.93
C ASP A 39 12.38 9.51 1.45
N GLU A 40 13.09 10.64 1.34
CA GLU A 40 12.48 11.93 0.95
C GLU A 40 11.77 11.82 -0.43
N GLY A 41 10.44 11.85 -0.40
CA GLY A 41 9.59 11.76 -1.59
C GLY A 41 9.25 10.33 -2.05
N GLN A 42 9.71 9.31 -1.32
CA GLN A 42 9.35 7.92 -1.56
C GLN A 42 7.90 7.66 -1.11
N SER A 43 7.16 6.87 -1.89
CA SER A 43 5.83 6.40 -1.49
C SER A 43 5.93 5.06 -0.74
N PRO A 44 4.99 4.75 0.18
CA PRO A 44 4.96 3.46 0.86
C PRO A 44 4.92 2.26 -0.08
N GLU A 45 4.31 2.42 -1.26
CA GLU A 45 4.31 1.40 -2.32
C GLU A 45 5.72 1.07 -2.80
N GLU A 46 6.55 2.09 -3.09
CA GLU A 46 7.93 1.89 -3.53
C GLU A 46 8.79 1.27 -2.43
N LEU A 47 8.58 1.67 -1.17
CA LEU A 47 9.25 1.03 -0.03
C LEU A 47 8.88 -0.46 0.06
N ILE A 48 7.61 -0.82 -0.16
CA ILE A 48 7.15 -2.21 -0.14
C ILE A 48 7.74 -3.00 -1.31
N GLU A 49 7.80 -2.43 -2.51
CA GLU A 49 8.43 -3.08 -3.67
C GLU A 49 9.93 -3.35 -3.43
N GLU A 50 10.65 -2.38 -2.88
CA GLU A 50 12.06 -2.53 -2.50
C GLU A 50 12.23 -3.65 -1.46
N LEU A 51 11.39 -3.67 -0.41
CA LEU A 51 11.41 -4.73 0.60
C LEU A 51 11.16 -6.11 -0.01
N VAL A 52 10.18 -6.24 -0.91
CA VAL A 52 9.89 -7.50 -1.60
C VAL A 52 11.08 -7.95 -2.44
N SER A 53 11.70 -7.03 -3.20
CA SER A 53 12.89 -7.31 -4.00
C SER A 53 14.07 -7.79 -3.12
N ILE A 54 14.26 -7.20 -1.94
CA ILE A 54 15.26 -7.66 -0.96
C ILE A 54 14.94 -9.10 -0.51
N TYR A 55 13.69 -9.39 -0.17
CA TYR A 55 13.28 -10.75 0.22
C TYR A 55 13.39 -11.77 -0.92
N GLU A 56 13.14 -11.40 -2.17
CA GLU A 56 13.29 -12.31 -3.31
C GLU A 56 14.75 -12.59 -3.63
N THR A 57 15.62 -11.58 -3.51
CA THR A 57 17.05 -11.71 -3.77
C THR A 57 17.79 -12.41 -2.62
N GLU A 58 17.52 -12.06 -1.36
CA GLU A 58 18.14 -12.67 -0.18
C GLU A 58 17.43 -13.98 0.26
N GLY A 59 16.14 -14.14 -0.06
CA GLY A 59 15.37 -15.34 0.26
C GLY A 59 15.77 -16.57 -0.55
N THR A 60 16.37 -16.39 -1.73
CA THR A 60 17.01 -17.51 -2.46
C THR A 60 18.15 -18.11 -1.63
N PHE A 61 18.81 -17.31 -0.78
CA PHE A 61 19.93 -17.71 0.05
C PHE A 61 19.50 -18.41 1.35
N MET A 62 18.34 -18.05 1.92
CA MET A 62 17.83 -18.70 3.14
C MET A 62 17.31 -20.13 2.91
N GLN A 63 16.86 -20.47 1.70
CA GLN A 63 16.40 -21.84 1.39
C GLN A 63 17.54 -22.84 1.18
N GLU A 64 18.76 -22.36 0.88
CA GLU A 64 19.95 -23.22 0.72
C GLU A 64 20.56 -23.64 2.07
N GLY A 65 20.12 -23.06 3.20
CA GLY A 65 20.60 -23.38 4.55
C GLY A 65 19.76 -24.38 5.35
N TYR A 66 18.59 -24.79 4.84
CA TYR A 66 17.71 -25.78 5.49
C TYR A 66 17.72 -27.15 4.79
N SER A 67 18.69 -27.38 3.91
CA SER A 67 18.98 -28.70 3.33
C SER A 67 20.39 -29.15 3.71
N GLU A 68 20.59 -29.46 4.99
CA GLU A 68 21.51 -30.51 5.46
C GLU A 68 21.02 -31.09 6.79
#